data_AF-A0A1H0Y6M7-F1
#
_entry.id   AF-A0A1H0Y6M7-F1
#
_cell.length_a   1.000
_cell.length_b   1.000
_cell.length_c   1.000
_cell.angle_alpha   90.00
_cell.angle_beta   90.00
_cell.angle_gamma   90.00
#
_symmetry.space_group_name_H-M   'P 1'
#
loop_
_entity.id
_entity.type
_entity.pdbx_description
1 polymer ?
#
loop_
_entity_poly.entity_id
_entity_poly.type
_entity_poly.pdbx_seq_one_letter_code
_entity_poly.pdbx_strand_id
1 'polypeptide(L)'
;MTSSETATASRPFPEVPGRAKGYDRAAVDTFLRRAREAFEGADDELDSVAIRRTAFPLVRGGYAVAPVDAAVGRIEDAFAARERELALSRAGARAWVGRSRNLAQEILDRLSRPERERFDRVGVLSYGYRVDEVDLVTDRISRYLESGEALTVEQVRSVAFRMQRGGYREAQVDAVLDGVVSVILAIG
;
A
#
# COMPACT_ATOMS: atom_id res chain seq x y z
N MET A 1 31.76 36.29 36.82
CA MET A 1 32.18 36.83 35.51
C MET A 1 32.06 35.70 34.50
N THR A 2 31.36 36.00 33.42
CA THR A 2 30.67 35.11 32.48
C THR A 2 31.61 34.20 31.68
N SER A 3 31.34 32.90 31.72
CA SER A 3 31.75 31.91 30.72
C SER A 3 31.06 32.23 29.39
N SER A 4 31.81 32.33 28.29
CA SER A 4 31.25 32.34 26.93
C SER A 4 31.73 31.10 26.21
N GLU A 5 30.95 30.04 26.36
CA GLU A 5 31.05 28.81 25.58
C GLU A 5 30.59 29.14 24.16
N THR A 6 31.54 29.17 23.22
CA THR A 6 31.25 29.48 21.83
C THR A 6 30.57 28.28 21.21
N ALA A 7 29.24 28.35 21.04
CA ALA A 7 28.48 27.40 20.26
C ALA A 7 29.06 27.32 18.84
N THR A 8 29.90 26.31 18.57
CA THR A 8 30.38 26.03 17.24
C THR A 8 29.19 25.54 16.44
N ALA A 9 28.65 26.39 15.57
CA ALA A 9 27.68 25.98 14.56
C ALA A 9 28.25 24.76 13.82
N SER A 10 27.64 23.59 14.01
CA SER A 10 28.09 22.33 13.41
C SER A 10 27.99 22.47 11.90
N ARG A 11 29.09 22.78 11.24
CA ARG A 11 29.14 22.87 9.77
C ARG A 11 28.89 21.47 9.21
N PRO A 12 27.98 21.29 8.24
CA PRO A 12 27.59 19.98 7.75
C PRO A 12 28.75 19.26 7.01
N PHE A 13 29.72 20.01 6.49
CA PHE A 13 30.89 19.47 5.80
C PHE A 13 32.18 20.25 6.13
N PRO A 14 33.35 19.59 6.06
CA PRO A 14 34.63 20.27 6.12
C PRO A 14 34.89 21.10 4.85
N GLU A 15 35.63 22.21 5.00
CA GLU A 15 36.04 23.09 3.90
C GLU A 15 37.39 22.68 3.31
N VAL A 16 37.62 23.00 2.04
CA VAL A 16 38.92 22.72 1.41
C VAL A 16 40.01 23.68 1.93
N PRO A 17 41.24 23.20 2.19
CA PRO A 17 42.31 24.03 2.72
C PRO A 17 42.95 24.95 1.67
N GLY A 18 43.38 26.15 2.10
CA GLY A 18 44.29 27.01 1.35
C GLY A 18 43.76 27.51 0.01
N ARG A 19 44.43 27.14 -1.08
CA ARG A 19 44.09 27.59 -2.45
C ARG A 19 43.20 26.60 -3.22
N ALA A 20 42.82 25.48 -2.60
CA ALA A 20 42.00 24.47 -3.25
C ALA A 20 40.58 24.99 -3.55
N LYS A 21 39.95 24.42 -4.56
CA LYS A 21 38.55 24.67 -4.91
C LYS A 21 37.69 23.51 -4.41
N GLY A 22 36.55 23.83 -3.84
CA GLY A 22 35.54 22.88 -3.36
C GLY A 22 34.17 23.30 -3.87
N TYR A 23 33.14 22.54 -3.55
CA TYR A 23 31.78 22.88 -3.99
C TYR A 23 31.26 24.14 -3.30
N ASP A 24 30.49 24.93 -4.04
CA ASP A 24 29.84 26.12 -3.52
C ASP A 24 28.90 25.76 -2.37
N ARG A 25 29.11 26.43 -1.23
CA ARG A 25 28.41 26.13 0.02
C ARG A 25 26.92 26.42 -0.09
N ALA A 26 26.57 27.55 -0.69
CA ALA A 26 25.17 27.95 -0.84
C ALA A 26 24.41 27.00 -1.78
N ALA A 27 25.06 26.53 -2.85
CA ALA A 27 24.49 25.54 -3.75
C ALA A 27 24.26 24.19 -3.05
N VAL A 28 25.24 23.69 -2.29
CA VAL A 28 25.12 22.43 -1.52
C VAL A 28 24.05 22.54 -0.44
N ASP A 29 24.05 23.59 0.37
CA ASP A 29 23.09 23.78 1.45
C ASP A 29 21.65 23.93 0.90
N THR A 30 21.49 24.61 -0.24
CA THR A 30 20.20 24.72 -0.92
C THR A 30 19.70 23.37 -1.41
N PHE A 31 20.59 22.56 -2.01
CA PHE A 31 20.25 21.22 -2.44
C PHE A 31 19.85 20.33 -1.27
N LEU A 32 20.61 20.32 -0.18
CA LEU A 32 20.30 19.51 1.00
C LEU A 32 18.95 19.87 1.61
N ARG A 33 18.63 21.17 1.69
CA ARG A 33 17.32 21.63 2.14
C ARG A 33 16.20 21.13 1.23
N ARG A 34 16.35 21.27 -0.09
CA ARG A 34 15.36 20.73 -1.06
C ARG A 34 15.20 19.22 -0.97
N ALA A 35 16.30 18.48 -0.84
CA ALA A 35 16.27 17.04 -0.67
C ALA A 35 15.55 16.64 0.62
N ARG A 36 15.75 17.38 1.71
CA ARG A 36 15.03 17.17 2.97
C ARG A 36 13.53 17.48 2.82
N GLU A 37 13.18 18.61 2.22
CA GLU A 37 11.79 19.01 1.97
C GLU A 37 11.06 17.98 1.10
N ALA A 38 11.70 17.47 0.04
CA ALA A 38 11.15 16.41 -0.80
C ALA A 38 11.05 15.06 -0.08
N PHE A 39 11.98 14.76 0.83
CA PHE A 39 11.94 13.53 1.64
C PHE A 39 10.83 13.56 2.70
N GLU A 40 10.64 14.70 3.37
CA GLU A 40 9.61 14.90 4.40
C GLU A 40 8.22 15.17 3.77
N GLY A 41 8.18 15.74 2.56
CA GLY A 41 6.96 16.05 1.81
C GLY A 41 6.49 14.92 0.88
N ALA A 42 5.28 15.09 0.36
CA ALA A 42 4.70 14.24 -0.69
C ALA A 42 4.97 14.81 -2.10
N ASP A 43 6.07 15.54 -2.27
CA ASP A 43 6.43 16.14 -3.56
C ASP A 43 7.24 15.14 -4.38
N ASP A 44 6.65 14.67 -5.49
CA ASP A 44 7.18 13.60 -6.36
C ASP A 44 8.19 14.15 -7.40
N GLU A 45 8.54 15.45 -7.37
CA GLU A 45 9.44 16.06 -8.37
C GLU A 45 10.94 15.72 -8.17
N LEU A 46 11.35 15.27 -6.99
CA LEU A 46 12.75 14.91 -6.73
C LEU A 46 12.91 13.38 -6.66
N ASP A 47 13.36 12.79 -7.76
CA ASP A 47 13.69 11.36 -7.85
C ASP A 47 15.20 11.09 -7.71
N SER A 48 15.55 9.81 -7.53
CA SER A 48 16.93 9.32 -7.42
C SER A 48 17.78 9.71 -8.64
N VAL A 49 17.17 9.80 -9.82
CA VAL A 49 17.82 10.21 -11.07
C VAL A 49 18.14 11.70 -11.08
N ALA A 50 17.26 12.55 -10.56
CA ALA A 50 17.45 13.99 -10.43
C ALA A 50 18.57 14.30 -9.44
N ILE A 51 18.65 13.57 -8.33
CA ILE A 51 19.75 13.68 -7.36
C ILE A 51 21.08 13.35 -8.05
N ARG A 52 21.17 12.22 -8.77
CA ARG A 52 22.38 11.81 -9.50
C ARG A 52 22.87 12.84 -10.52
N ARG A 53 21.95 13.59 -11.13
CA ARG A 53 22.27 14.61 -12.15
C ARG A 53 22.65 15.97 -11.57
N THR A 54 22.61 16.13 -10.25
CA THR A 54 22.94 17.40 -9.62
C THR A 54 24.44 17.67 -9.71
N ALA A 55 24.80 18.88 -10.15
CA ALA A 55 26.18 19.34 -10.22
C ALA A 55 26.35 20.66 -9.46
N PHE A 56 27.44 20.76 -8.69
CA PHE A 56 27.74 21.95 -7.88
C PHE A 56 28.90 22.75 -8.49
N PRO A 57 28.81 24.10 -8.55
CA PRO A 57 29.92 24.95 -8.98
C PRO A 57 31.13 24.82 -8.04
N LEU A 58 32.35 24.98 -8.58
CA LEU A 58 33.60 24.94 -7.80
C LEU A 58 34.07 26.36 -7.45
N VAL A 59 34.17 26.65 -6.15
CA VAL A 59 34.62 27.93 -5.60
C VAL A 59 35.80 27.74 -4.65
N ARG A 60 36.60 28.80 -4.46
CA ARG A 60 37.73 28.76 -3.54
C ARG A 60 37.23 28.79 -2.09
N GLY A 61 37.72 27.88 -1.26
CA GLY A 61 37.21 27.71 0.11
C GLY A 61 35.78 27.16 0.16
N GLY A 62 35.34 26.39 -0.84
CA GLY A 62 34.09 25.64 -0.80
C GLY A 62 34.15 24.40 0.09
N TYR A 63 33.05 23.64 0.16
CA TYR A 63 33.04 22.35 0.84
C TYR A 63 33.91 21.32 0.13
N ALA A 64 34.53 20.43 0.91
CA ALA A 64 35.30 19.33 0.37
C ALA A 64 34.41 18.41 -0.48
N VAL A 65 34.88 18.12 -1.70
CA VAL A 65 34.14 17.35 -2.72
C VAL A 65 33.76 15.96 -2.19
N ALA A 66 34.73 15.19 -1.69
CA ALA A 66 34.48 13.80 -1.29
C ALA A 66 33.44 13.64 -0.15
N PRO A 67 33.46 14.45 0.93
CA PRO A 67 32.39 14.40 1.94
C PRO A 67 31.00 14.79 1.40
N VAL A 68 30.92 15.74 0.48
CA VAL A 68 29.66 16.15 -0.15
C VAL A 68 29.14 15.04 -1.06
N ASP A 69 29.97 14.50 -1.94
CA ASP A 69 29.59 13.39 -2.83
C ASP A 69 29.12 12.15 -2.06
N ALA A 70 29.81 11.83 -0.96
CA ALA A 70 29.40 10.73 -0.08
C ALA A 70 28.04 10.98 0.57
N ALA A 71 27.71 12.23 0.90
CA ALA A 71 26.39 12.57 1.43
C ALA A 71 25.31 12.55 0.34
N VAL A 72 25.60 13.05 -0.86
CA VAL A 72 24.69 12.98 -2.01
C VAL A 72 24.38 11.53 -2.36
N GLY A 73 25.38 10.64 -2.37
CA GLY A 73 25.16 9.21 -2.59
C GLY A 73 24.25 8.57 -1.55
N ARG A 74 24.40 8.92 -0.26
CA ARG A 74 23.48 8.44 0.80
C ARG A 74 22.05 8.95 0.61
N ILE A 75 21.88 10.18 0.13
CA ILE A 75 20.55 10.73 -0.19
C ILE A 75 19.97 9.99 -1.39
N GLU A 76 20.75 9.75 -2.45
CA GLU A 76 20.33 8.95 -3.60
C GLU A 76 19.84 7.55 -3.18
N ASP A 77 20.62 6.84 -2.35
CA ASP A 77 20.27 5.52 -1.84
C ASP A 77 18.95 5.54 -1.05
N ALA A 78 18.73 6.56 -0.22
CA ALA A 78 17.50 6.72 0.55
C ALA A 78 16.28 6.98 -0.34
N PHE A 79 16.42 7.81 -1.38
CA PHE A 79 15.36 8.06 -2.35
C PHE A 79 15.06 6.82 -3.19
N ALA A 80 16.09 6.10 -3.64
CA ALA A 80 15.89 4.85 -4.38
C ALA A 80 15.18 3.77 -3.54
N ALA A 81 15.49 3.68 -2.24
CA ALA A 81 14.80 2.79 -1.32
C ALA A 81 13.31 3.17 -1.15
N ARG A 82 13.02 4.46 -0.94
CA ARG A 82 11.65 4.99 -0.84
C ARG A 82 10.85 4.76 -2.13
N GLU A 83 11.43 5.07 -3.29
CA GLU A 83 10.81 4.83 -4.61
C GLU A 83 10.46 3.35 -4.79
N ARG A 84 11.37 2.46 -4.42
CA ARG A 84 11.14 1.01 -4.47
C ARG A 84 10.01 0.59 -3.54
N GLU A 85 9.98 1.08 -2.31
CA GLU A 85 8.92 0.77 -1.34
C GLU A 85 7.55 1.27 -1.81
N LEU A 86 7.49 2.49 -2.36
CA LEU A 86 6.28 3.04 -2.96
C LEU A 86 5.84 2.24 -4.19
N ALA A 87 6.76 1.85 -5.05
CA ALA A 87 6.48 1.02 -6.22
C ALA A 87 5.97 -0.37 -5.82
N LEU A 88 6.58 -1.00 -4.80
CA LEU A 88 6.14 -2.29 -4.24
C LEU A 88 4.76 -2.16 -3.58
N SER A 89 4.52 -1.09 -2.83
CA SER A 89 3.21 -0.83 -2.20
C SER A 89 2.12 -0.63 -3.26
N ARG A 90 2.38 0.18 -4.30
CA ARG A 90 1.45 0.43 -5.41
C ARG A 90 1.21 -0.84 -6.24
N ALA A 91 2.26 -1.59 -6.56
CA ALA A 91 2.15 -2.85 -7.29
C ALA A 91 1.43 -3.93 -6.47
N GLY A 92 1.73 -4.01 -5.18
CA GLY A 92 1.07 -4.89 -4.21
C GLY A 92 -0.41 -4.58 -4.08
N ALA A 93 -0.79 -3.30 -3.97
CA ALA A 93 -2.17 -2.85 -3.96
C ALA A 93 -2.91 -3.22 -5.24
N ARG A 94 -2.31 -2.98 -6.42
CA ARG A 94 -2.91 -3.38 -7.71
C ARG A 94 -3.07 -4.89 -7.84
N ALA A 95 -2.06 -5.66 -7.45
CA ALA A 95 -2.12 -7.12 -7.47
C ALA A 95 -3.19 -7.65 -6.49
N TRP A 96 -3.34 -7.00 -5.33
CA TRP A 96 -4.36 -7.33 -4.35
C TRP A 96 -5.77 -6.99 -4.85
N VAL A 97 -6.00 -5.80 -5.41
CA VAL A 97 -7.27 -5.46 -6.08
C VAL A 97 -7.60 -6.44 -7.20
N GLY A 98 -6.60 -6.84 -8.01
CA GLY A 98 -6.77 -7.84 -9.06
C GLY A 98 -7.18 -9.21 -8.52
N ARG A 99 -6.53 -9.69 -7.45
CA ARG A 99 -6.94 -10.93 -6.77
C ARG A 99 -8.35 -10.85 -6.21
N SER A 100 -8.72 -9.73 -5.61
CA SER A 100 -10.07 -9.52 -5.07
C SER A 100 -11.13 -9.50 -6.17
N ARG A 101 -10.82 -8.95 -7.35
CA ARG A 101 -11.70 -9.04 -8.54
C ARG A 101 -11.87 -10.47 -9.04
N ASN A 102 -10.80 -11.26 -9.10
CA ASN A 102 -10.90 -12.67 -9.50
C ASN A 102 -11.75 -13.46 -8.51
N LEU A 103 -11.53 -13.26 -7.21
CA LEU A 103 -12.34 -13.88 -6.16
C LEU A 103 -13.82 -13.46 -6.27
N ALA A 104 -14.09 -12.18 -6.53
CA ALA A 104 -15.44 -11.69 -6.76
C ALA A 104 -16.11 -12.38 -7.95
N GLN A 105 -15.37 -12.58 -9.05
CA GLN A 105 -15.87 -13.28 -10.22
C GLN A 105 -16.15 -14.76 -9.93
N GLU A 106 -15.24 -15.46 -9.24
CA GLU A 106 -15.44 -16.86 -8.85
C GLU A 106 -16.67 -17.06 -7.94
N ILE A 107 -16.89 -16.11 -7.02
CA ILE A 107 -18.09 -16.08 -6.18
C ILE A 107 -19.32 -15.88 -7.06
N LEU A 108 -19.31 -14.85 -7.93
CA LEU A 108 -20.43 -14.55 -8.81
C LEU A 108 -20.76 -15.73 -9.75
N ASP A 109 -19.76 -16.40 -10.31
CA ASP A 109 -19.93 -17.58 -11.17
C ASP A 109 -20.60 -18.75 -10.42
N ARG A 110 -20.37 -18.85 -9.10
CA ARG A 110 -21.08 -19.82 -8.26
C ARG A 110 -22.51 -19.36 -7.94
N LEU A 111 -22.70 -18.10 -7.59
CA LEU A 111 -24.01 -17.59 -7.19
C LEU A 111 -24.98 -17.40 -8.36
N SER A 112 -24.48 -17.29 -9.58
CA SER A 112 -25.26 -17.23 -10.82
C SER A 112 -25.87 -18.57 -11.25
N ARG A 113 -25.51 -19.67 -10.56
CA ARG A 113 -26.15 -20.98 -10.77
C ARG A 113 -27.64 -20.93 -10.40
N PRO A 114 -28.45 -21.82 -11.00
CA PRO A 114 -29.87 -21.94 -10.65
C PRO A 114 -30.07 -22.07 -9.13
N GLU A 115 -31.19 -21.53 -8.65
CA GLU A 115 -31.59 -21.67 -7.24
C GLU A 115 -31.53 -23.15 -6.82
N ARG A 116 -31.17 -23.39 -5.56
CA ARG A 116 -31.06 -24.73 -4.99
C ARG A 116 -29.94 -25.63 -5.55
N GLU A 117 -29.14 -25.12 -6.49
CA GLU A 117 -27.98 -25.78 -7.14
C GLU A 117 -26.66 -25.00 -6.96
N ARG A 118 -26.68 -23.92 -6.17
CA ARG A 118 -25.51 -23.07 -5.89
C ARG A 118 -24.47 -23.78 -5.03
N PHE A 119 -24.92 -24.64 -4.12
CA PHE A 119 -24.08 -25.39 -3.19
C PHE A 119 -24.47 -26.87 -3.16
N ASP A 120 -23.52 -27.70 -2.75
CA ASP A 120 -23.77 -29.12 -2.52
C ASP A 120 -24.71 -29.29 -1.32
N ARG A 121 -25.58 -30.30 -1.41
CA ARG A 121 -26.46 -30.67 -0.30
C ARG A 121 -25.82 -31.72 0.58
N VAL A 122 -26.17 -31.68 1.86
CA VAL A 122 -25.86 -32.77 2.79
C VAL A 122 -26.77 -33.97 2.52
N GLY A 123 -26.40 -35.14 3.03
CA GLY A 123 -27.24 -36.34 2.92
C GLY A 123 -28.63 -36.13 3.54
N VAL A 124 -29.62 -36.87 3.05
CA VAL A 124 -31.04 -36.75 3.48
C VAL A 124 -31.27 -36.92 4.99
N LEU A 125 -30.36 -37.60 5.69
CA LEU A 125 -30.41 -37.79 7.14
C LEU A 125 -29.65 -36.72 7.92
N SER A 126 -28.80 -35.93 7.26
CA SER A 126 -27.96 -34.90 7.84
C SER A 126 -28.66 -33.54 7.82
N TYR A 127 -28.25 -32.68 8.74
CA TYR A 127 -28.66 -31.28 8.78
C TYR A 127 -27.62 -30.41 8.08
N GLY A 128 -28.11 -29.36 7.44
CA GLY A 128 -27.31 -28.29 6.87
C GLY A 128 -28.14 -27.02 6.80
N TYR A 129 -27.63 -25.97 6.18
CA TYR A 129 -28.33 -24.70 6.13
C TYR A 129 -29.59 -24.75 5.26
N ARG A 130 -30.61 -23.99 5.69
CA ARG A 130 -31.88 -23.87 5.00
C ARG A 130 -31.68 -23.27 3.61
N VAL A 131 -32.07 -24.01 2.58
CA VAL A 131 -31.75 -23.69 1.18
C VAL A 131 -32.34 -22.35 0.74
N ASP A 132 -33.59 -22.06 1.12
CA ASP A 132 -34.27 -20.80 0.80
C ASP A 132 -33.64 -19.58 1.48
N GLU A 133 -33.18 -19.70 2.72
CA GLU A 133 -32.50 -18.60 3.42
C GLU A 133 -31.12 -18.32 2.81
N VAL A 134 -30.37 -19.37 2.46
CA VAL A 134 -29.07 -19.23 1.78
C VAL A 134 -29.25 -18.64 0.39
N ASP A 135 -30.23 -19.10 -0.39
CA ASP A 135 -30.49 -18.58 -1.73
C ASP A 135 -30.87 -17.09 -1.68
N LEU A 136 -31.69 -16.67 -0.70
CA LEU A 136 -32.05 -15.26 -0.51
C LEU A 136 -30.85 -14.36 -0.20
N VAL A 137 -29.95 -14.81 0.69
CA VAL A 137 -28.74 -14.05 1.05
C VAL A 137 -27.79 -13.99 -0.14
N THR A 138 -27.63 -15.10 -0.86
CA THR A 138 -26.76 -15.14 -2.03
C THR A 138 -27.28 -14.29 -3.19
N ASP A 139 -28.60 -14.15 -3.38
CA ASP A 139 -29.16 -13.21 -4.34
C ASP A 139 -28.77 -11.76 -4.03
N ARG A 140 -28.80 -11.39 -2.75
CA ARG A 140 -28.39 -10.04 -2.32
C ARG A 140 -26.89 -9.81 -2.56
N ILE A 141 -26.07 -10.83 -2.30
CA ILE A 141 -24.63 -10.79 -2.57
C ILE A 141 -24.39 -10.66 -4.09
N SER A 142 -25.09 -11.43 -4.93
CA SER A 142 -24.99 -11.32 -6.38
C SER A 142 -25.32 -9.91 -6.86
N ARG A 143 -26.41 -9.30 -6.36
CA ARG A 143 -26.75 -7.91 -6.70
C ARG A 143 -25.68 -6.91 -6.28
N TYR A 144 -25.06 -7.07 -5.11
CA TYR A 144 -23.92 -6.25 -4.72
C TYR A 144 -22.75 -6.38 -5.71
N LEU A 145 -22.39 -7.62 -6.08
CA LEU A 145 -21.27 -7.88 -6.98
C LEU A 145 -21.54 -7.43 -8.43
N GLU A 146 -22.77 -7.53 -8.93
CA GLU A 146 -23.16 -7.15 -10.29
C GLU A 146 -23.44 -5.66 -10.45
N SER A 147 -24.16 -5.07 -9.49
CA SER A 147 -24.75 -3.73 -9.60
C SER A 147 -24.22 -2.73 -8.56
N GLY A 148 -23.43 -3.17 -7.59
CA GLY A 148 -22.91 -2.31 -6.52
C GLY A 148 -23.93 -1.95 -5.44
N GLU A 149 -25.01 -2.72 -5.27
CA GLU A 149 -26.01 -2.49 -4.22
C GLU A 149 -25.36 -2.51 -2.82
N ALA A 150 -25.66 -1.53 -1.96
CA ALA A 150 -24.99 -1.41 -0.66
C ALA A 150 -25.14 -2.68 0.21
N LEU A 151 -24.01 -3.34 0.47
CA LEU A 151 -23.87 -4.49 1.36
C LEU A 151 -22.64 -4.27 2.24
N THR A 152 -22.82 -4.30 3.57
CA THR A 152 -21.71 -4.07 4.52
C THR A 152 -21.12 -5.40 5.01
N VAL A 153 -19.86 -5.34 5.47
CA VAL A 153 -19.17 -6.51 6.05
C VAL A 153 -19.94 -7.06 7.25
N GLU A 154 -20.45 -6.18 8.10
CA GLU A 154 -21.21 -6.54 9.31
C GLU A 154 -22.52 -7.24 8.95
N GLN A 155 -23.18 -6.86 7.84
CA GLN A 155 -24.38 -7.55 7.36
C GLN A 155 -24.07 -8.98 6.93
N VAL A 156 -22.94 -9.22 6.25
CA VAL A 156 -22.54 -10.57 5.84
C VAL A 156 -22.14 -11.42 7.05
N ARG A 157 -21.35 -10.86 7.97
CA ARG A 157 -20.89 -11.56 9.19
C ARG A 157 -22.01 -11.89 10.18
N SER A 158 -23.10 -11.13 10.17
CA SER A 158 -24.24 -11.35 11.07
C SER A 158 -25.32 -12.27 10.48
N VAL A 159 -25.14 -12.75 9.25
CA VAL A 159 -26.06 -13.74 8.67
C VAL A 159 -25.98 -15.03 9.46
N ALA A 160 -27.14 -15.51 9.90
CA ALA A 160 -27.30 -16.81 10.50
C ALA A 160 -28.43 -17.56 9.78
N PHE A 161 -28.15 -18.80 9.39
CA PHE A 161 -29.12 -19.66 8.72
C PHE A 161 -29.71 -20.67 9.70
N ARG A 162 -31.00 -20.96 9.55
CA ARG A 162 -31.61 -22.08 10.26
C ARG A 162 -31.13 -23.41 9.68
N MET A 163 -31.18 -24.46 10.50
CA MET A 163 -30.87 -25.82 10.05
C MET A 163 -32.11 -26.48 9.41
N GLN A 164 -31.90 -27.24 8.33
CA GLN A 164 -32.87 -28.16 7.76
C GLN A 164 -32.23 -29.49 7.36
N ARG A 165 -33.04 -30.55 7.30
CA ARG A 165 -32.60 -31.85 6.76
C ARG A 165 -32.40 -31.77 5.26
N GLY A 166 -31.28 -32.32 4.75
CA GLY A 166 -30.94 -32.21 3.33
C GLY A 166 -30.70 -30.75 2.88
N GLY A 167 -30.28 -29.89 3.81
CA GLY A 167 -29.87 -28.51 3.54
C GLY A 167 -28.58 -28.41 2.74
N TYR A 168 -28.13 -27.18 2.49
CA TYR A 168 -26.82 -26.94 1.92
C TYR A 168 -25.71 -27.28 2.91
N ARG A 169 -24.56 -27.68 2.38
CA ARG A 169 -23.37 -27.94 3.17
C ARG A 169 -22.81 -26.64 3.73
N GLU A 170 -22.85 -26.53 5.05
CA GLU A 170 -22.43 -25.36 5.84
C GLU A 170 -21.05 -24.85 5.40
N ALA A 171 -20.05 -25.75 5.36
CA ALA A 171 -18.69 -25.40 4.98
C ALA A 171 -18.55 -24.73 3.60
N GLN A 172 -19.42 -25.04 2.61
CA GLN A 172 -19.36 -24.36 1.32
C GLN A 172 -20.01 -22.97 1.36
N VAL A 173 -21.10 -22.84 2.12
CA VAL A 173 -21.79 -21.57 2.30
C VAL A 173 -20.89 -20.59 3.06
N ASP A 174 -20.30 -21.05 4.17
CA ASP A 174 -19.40 -20.25 5.00
C ASP A 174 -18.18 -19.78 4.20
N ALA A 175 -17.57 -20.67 3.42
CA ALA A 175 -16.44 -20.31 2.56
C ALA A 175 -16.79 -19.20 1.55
N VAL A 176 -18.01 -19.19 1.02
CA VAL A 176 -18.47 -18.11 0.13
C VAL A 176 -18.70 -16.82 0.92
N LEU A 177 -19.35 -16.87 2.07
CA LEU A 177 -19.56 -15.68 2.91
C LEU A 177 -18.23 -15.05 3.35
N ASP A 178 -17.25 -15.86 3.74
CA ASP A 178 -15.90 -15.42 4.06
C ASP A 178 -15.19 -14.79 2.85
N GLY A 179 -15.33 -15.41 1.68
CA GLY A 179 -14.83 -14.86 0.42
C GLY A 179 -15.43 -13.49 0.10
N VAL A 180 -16.74 -13.32 0.28
CA VAL A 180 -17.45 -12.04 0.09
C VAL A 180 -16.95 -10.99 1.07
N VAL A 181 -16.78 -11.33 2.35
CA VAL A 181 -16.19 -10.41 3.34
C VAL A 181 -14.80 -9.97 2.91
N SER A 182 -13.96 -10.88 2.42
CA SER A 182 -12.63 -10.54 1.90
C SER A 182 -12.70 -9.60 0.68
N VAL A 183 -13.69 -9.75 -0.19
CA VAL A 183 -13.90 -8.87 -1.35
C VAL A 183 -14.35 -7.48 -0.91
N ILE A 184 -15.33 -7.38 -0.01
CA ILE A 184 -15.83 -6.08 0.49
C ILE A 184 -14.71 -5.32 1.19
N LEU A 185 -13.96 -5.96 2.08
CA LEU A 185 -12.79 -5.37 2.74
C LEU A 185 -11.68 -4.98 1.75
N ALA A 186 -11.69 -5.56 0.56
CA ALA A 186 -10.68 -5.27 -0.44
C ALA A 186 -11.01 -4.12 -1.39
N ILE A 187 -12.28 -3.74 -1.46
CA ILE A 187 -12.78 -2.72 -2.38
C ILE A 187 -13.26 -1.48 -1.61
N GLY A 188 -13.69 -1.62 -0.35
CA GLY A 188 -14.02 -0.52 0.55
C GLY A 188 -12.80 0.10 1.21
#